data_AF-A0A7V8X3G1-F1
#
_entry.id   AF-A0A7V8X3G1-F1
#
_cell.length_a   1.000
_cell.length_b   1.000
_cell.length_c   1.000
_cell.angle_alpha   90.00
_cell.angle_beta   90.00
_cell.angle_gamma   90.00
#
_symmetry.space_group_name_H-M   'P 1'
#
loop_
_entity.id
_entity.type
_entity.pdbx_description
1 polymer ?
#
loop_
_entity_poly.entity_id
_entity_poly.type
_entity_poly.pdbx_seq_one_letter_code
_entity_poly.pdbx_strand_id
1 'polypeptide(L)'
;MKRAAALATTLLLALGLAACGDDAGGGGDQAAFCDDLQQLSDQVADGDLENPDQLDEVIEGLLESAPSADLQSVRDIESAVNDGDEGEELLDAIDEAFGDNAGPCDIDDPFEAPETTTTTEPETTTTSEPETTTTTEAGTTTTGGGGSTEDVQVNAREEIPADIAPEFAALAQGCFDGDPVACDDLFGQTPAGSIDEAYGDTCGGRIEPEEGAGFSVECAELMIAAAPVPDDIVDTANAEGCFAGDMIACDDLFRGATEGTTDQVYGGLCGGRVEATTAFCVDIFGDTALFV
;
A
#
# COMPACT_ATOMS: atom_id res chain seq x y z
N MET A 1 25.58 18.62 8.68
CA MET A 1 25.17 18.05 9.99
C MET A 1 25.05 19.14 11.07
N LYS A 2 24.21 20.17 10.87
CA LYS A 2 23.86 21.18 11.91
C LYS A 2 22.68 22.11 11.51
N ARG A 3 21.78 21.68 10.63
CA ARG A 3 20.74 22.54 10.05
C ARG A 3 19.29 22.10 10.27
N ALA A 4 19.03 20.89 10.78
CA ALA A 4 17.67 20.42 11.06
C ALA A 4 16.99 21.18 12.23
N ALA A 5 17.75 21.78 13.15
CA ALA A 5 17.21 22.32 14.40
C ALA A 5 16.58 23.74 14.32
N ALA A 6 16.46 24.35 13.12
CA ALA A 6 16.12 25.79 13.02
C ALA A 6 14.77 26.13 12.36
N LEU A 7 14.05 25.15 11.80
CA LEU A 7 12.87 25.43 10.96
C LEU A 7 11.52 24.98 11.58
N ALA A 8 11.53 24.07 12.55
CA ALA A 8 10.33 23.62 13.26
C ALA A 8 9.65 24.69 14.16
N THR A 9 10.25 25.87 14.34
CA THR A 9 9.84 26.85 15.36
C THR A 9 8.62 27.73 14.97
N THR A 10 8.09 27.65 13.75
CA THR A 10 7.14 28.67 13.24
C THR A 10 5.67 28.24 13.16
N LEU A 11 5.34 26.96 13.35
CA LEU A 11 3.98 26.44 13.13
C LEU A 11 3.13 26.29 14.43
N LEU A 12 3.74 26.53 15.60
CA LEU A 12 3.24 26.15 16.94
C LEU A 12 2.27 27.14 17.61
N LEU A 13 1.47 27.91 16.87
CA LEU A 13 0.59 28.93 17.48
C LEU A 13 -0.91 28.80 17.22
N ALA A 14 -1.38 27.66 16.75
CA ALA A 14 -2.81 27.45 16.55
C ALA A 14 -3.22 26.01 16.83
N LEU A 15 -3.64 25.71 18.06
CA LEU A 15 -4.88 25.01 18.43
C LEU A 15 -4.79 24.56 19.89
N GLY A 16 -5.87 24.79 20.64
CA GLY A 16 -5.86 24.75 22.11
C GLY A 16 -6.57 23.54 22.71
N LEU A 17 -5.95 23.03 23.79
CA LEU A 17 -6.47 22.36 24.99
C LEU A 17 -7.92 21.83 24.98
N ALA A 18 -8.06 20.50 25.16
CA ALA A 18 -9.09 19.90 26.01
C ALA A 18 -8.84 18.40 26.38
N ALA A 19 -8.30 18.18 27.58
CA ALA A 19 -8.57 17.10 28.56
C ALA A 19 -9.01 15.68 28.08
N CYS A 20 -8.12 14.70 28.26
CA CYS A 20 -8.48 13.29 28.47
C CYS A 20 -9.15 13.08 29.83
N GLY A 21 -10.34 12.49 29.82
CA GLY A 21 -11.06 12.07 31.02
C GLY A 21 -10.95 10.57 31.22
N ASP A 22 -10.46 10.15 32.39
CA ASP A 22 -10.60 8.81 32.96
C ASP A 22 -12.06 8.32 32.93
N ASP A 23 -12.58 7.77 31.83
CA ASP A 23 -13.80 6.95 31.92
C ASP A 23 -14.03 6.04 30.70
N ALA A 24 -13.95 4.73 31.01
CA ALA A 24 -14.76 3.63 30.47
C ALA A 24 -14.28 2.86 29.22
N GLY A 25 -13.34 1.95 29.45
CA GLY A 25 -13.55 0.50 29.28
C GLY A 25 -14.00 -0.02 27.90
N GLY A 26 -13.04 -0.16 26.99
CA GLY A 26 -13.18 -0.98 25.78
C GLY A 26 -11.84 -1.10 25.03
N GLY A 27 -11.37 -2.33 24.82
CA GLY A 27 -10.23 -2.66 23.94
C GLY A 27 -8.84 -2.59 24.61
N GLY A 28 -8.23 -3.74 24.90
CA GLY A 28 -6.84 -3.78 25.39
C GLY A 28 -5.81 -3.38 24.33
N ASP A 29 -6.18 -3.51 23.06
CA ASP A 29 -5.28 -3.33 21.93
C ASP A 29 -5.05 -1.85 21.60
N GLN A 30 -6.09 -1.02 21.77
CA GLN A 30 -5.98 0.43 21.58
C GLN A 30 -5.13 1.12 22.67
N ALA A 31 -5.12 0.58 23.89
CA ALA A 31 -4.26 1.08 24.96
C ALA A 31 -2.77 0.75 24.71
N ALA A 32 -2.48 -0.43 24.16
CA ALA A 32 -1.12 -0.81 23.77
C ALA A 32 -0.60 0.11 22.64
N PHE A 33 -1.42 0.35 21.63
CA PHE A 33 -1.08 1.25 20.53
C PHE A 33 -0.78 2.69 21.00
N CYS A 34 -1.58 3.25 21.91
CA CYS A 34 -1.31 4.59 22.43
C CYS A 34 -0.05 4.64 23.34
N ASP A 35 0.25 3.57 24.10
CA ASP A 35 1.49 3.46 24.87
C ASP A 35 2.72 3.45 23.94
N ASP A 36 2.65 2.72 22.82
CA ASP A 36 3.72 2.64 21.82
C ASP A 36 3.92 3.98 21.09
N LEU A 37 2.83 4.66 20.72
CA LEU A 37 2.86 6.02 20.14
C LEU A 37 3.47 7.05 21.08
N GLN A 38 3.18 6.97 22.38
CA GLN A 38 3.77 7.85 23.38
C GLN A 38 5.28 7.60 23.52
N GLN A 39 5.71 6.33 23.46
CA GLN A 39 7.13 5.99 23.47
C GLN A 39 7.88 6.51 22.24
N LEU A 40 7.25 6.50 21.06
CA LEU A 40 7.80 7.12 19.85
C LEU A 40 7.92 8.65 20.00
N SER A 41 6.86 9.28 20.52
CA SER A 41 6.84 10.72 20.80
C SER A 41 8.00 11.15 21.71
N ASP A 42 8.24 10.42 22.80
CA ASP A 42 9.32 10.71 23.75
C ASP A 42 10.71 10.59 23.09
N GLN A 43 10.93 9.59 22.25
CA GLN A 43 12.21 9.38 21.55
C GLN A 43 12.52 10.50 20.53
N VAL A 44 11.49 10.96 19.82
CA VAL A 44 11.61 12.08 18.90
C VAL A 44 11.89 13.38 19.66
N ALA A 45 11.21 13.61 20.78
CA ALA A 45 11.41 14.80 21.61
C ALA A 45 12.82 14.87 22.23
N ASP A 46 13.36 13.72 22.66
CA ASP A 46 14.72 13.61 23.19
C ASP A 46 15.81 13.64 22.10
N GLY A 47 15.42 13.54 20.82
CA GLY A 47 16.34 13.50 19.69
C GLY A 47 17.18 12.22 19.64
N ASP A 48 16.68 11.12 20.22
CA ASP A 48 17.37 9.82 20.31
C ASP A 48 17.20 8.96 19.04
N LEU A 49 16.55 9.52 18.00
CA LEU A 49 16.37 8.88 16.68
C LEU A 49 17.68 8.71 15.88
N GLU A 50 18.85 8.95 16.46
CA GLU A 50 20.13 8.78 15.78
C GLU A 50 20.49 7.29 15.55
N ASN A 51 19.74 6.35 16.16
CA ASN A 51 19.95 4.92 15.99
C ASN A 51 18.82 4.25 15.18
N PRO A 52 19.09 3.84 13.91
CA PRO A 52 18.08 3.21 13.06
C PRO A 52 17.51 1.92 13.66
N ASP A 53 18.32 1.15 14.40
CA ASP A 53 17.89 -0.11 15.03
C ASP A 53 16.78 0.10 16.08
N GLN A 54 16.66 1.31 16.67
CA GLN A 54 15.62 1.61 17.67
C GLN A 54 14.31 2.06 17.02
N LEU A 55 14.39 2.72 15.87
CA LEU A 55 13.22 3.15 15.12
C LEU A 55 12.47 1.94 14.54
N ASP A 56 13.22 0.95 14.03
CA ASP A 56 12.66 -0.31 13.53
C ASP A 56 11.88 -1.07 14.61
N GLU A 57 12.41 -1.16 15.84
CA GLU A 57 11.76 -1.86 16.97
C GLU A 57 10.45 -1.17 17.39
N VAL A 58 10.38 0.16 17.29
CA VAL A 58 9.17 0.94 17.61
C VAL A 58 8.12 0.83 16.50
N ILE A 59 8.52 0.86 15.23
CA ILE A 59 7.63 0.69 14.08
C ILE A 59 7.03 -0.72 14.06
N GLU A 60 7.84 -1.75 14.31
CA GLU A 60 7.36 -3.13 14.39
C GLU A 60 6.33 -3.32 15.53
N GLY A 61 6.57 -2.66 16.69
CA GLY A 61 5.61 -2.62 17.80
C GLY A 61 4.29 -1.96 17.43
N LEU A 62 4.34 -0.81 16.72
CA LEU A 62 3.16 -0.10 16.24
C LEU A 62 2.38 -0.92 15.20
N LEU A 63 3.05 -1.65 14.30
CA LEU A 63 2.39 -2.53 13.33
C LEU A 63 1.68 -3.70 14.02
N GLU A 64 2.26 -4.25 15.10
CA GLU A 64 1.65 -5.35 15.85
C GLU A 64 0.44 -4.89 16.70
N SER A 65 0.48 -3.65 17.21
CA SER A 65 -0.56 -3.10 18.09
C SER A 65 -1.62 -2.24 17.39
N ALA A 66 -1.37 -1.80 16.15
CA ALA A 66 -2.28 -0.93 15.42
C ALA A 66 -3.63 -1.61 15.11
N PRO A 67 -4.76 -0.92 15.34
CA PRO A 67 -6.05 -1.38 14.85
C PRO A 67 -6.08 -1.35 13.31
N SER A 68 -6.90 -2.21 12.70
CA SER A 68 -6.95 -2.37 11.24
C SER A 68 -7.27 -1.11 10.45
N ALA A 69 -7.83 -0.08 11.09
CA ALA A 69 -8.10 1.21 10.47
C ALA A 69 -6.85 2.10 10.34
N ASP A 70 -5.84 1.88 11.19
CA ASP A 70 -4.64 2.72 11.29
C ASP A 70 -3.38 2.02 10.73
N LEU A 71 -3.48 0.74 10.32
CA LEU A 71 -2.37 -0.02 9.74
C LEU A 71 -1.78 0.63 8.49
N GLN A 72 -2.60 1.28 7.66
CA GLN A 72 -2.12 1.96 6.47
C GLN A 72 -1.23 3.16 6.84
N SER A 73 -1.64 3.96 7.83
CA SER A 73 -0.86 5.09 8.34
C SER A 73 0.51 4.65 8.87
N VAL A 74 0.57 3.51 9.56
CA VAL A 74 1.85 2.98 10.08
C VAL A 74 2.75 2.47 8.95
N ARG A 75 2.18 1.84 7.91
CA ARG A 75 2.91 1.40 6.72
C ARG A 75 3.45 2.56 5.89
N ASP A 76 2.71 3.65 5.78
CA ASP A 76 3.15 4.85 5.06
C ASP A 76 4.39 5.46 5.74
N ILE A 77 4.47 5.40 7.08
CA ILE A 77 5.64 5.84 7.86
C ILE A 77 6.82 4.88 7.69
N GLU A 78 6.57 3.56 7.70
CA GLU A 78 7.59 2.55 7.42
C GLU A 78 8.20 2.77 6.03
N SER A 79 7.40 3.10 5.02
CA SER A 79 7.88 3.44 3.68
C SER A 79 8.79 4.67 3.70
N ALA A 80 8.35 5.77 4.32
CA ALA A 80 9.13 7.00 4.40
C ALA A 80 10.49 6.78 5.11
N VAL A 81 10.51 5.98 6.18
CA VAL A 81 11.73 5.61 6.89
C VAL A 81 12.66 4.76 6.01
N ASN A 82 12.12 3.78 5.28
CA ASN A 82 12.90 2.90 4.39
C ASN A 82 13.45 3.63 3.16
N ASP A 83 12.76 4.65 2.68
CA ASP A 83 13.21 5.50 1.57
C ASP A 83 14.36 6.46 1.99
N GLY A 84 14.66 6.51 3.29
CA GLY A 84 15.73 7.31 3.86
C GLY A 84 15.36 8.79 4.01
N ASP A 85 14.06 9.09 4.08
CA ASP A 85 13.59 10.45 4.36
C ASP A 85 13.96 10.81 5.81
N GLU A 86 14.72 11.89 5.97
CA GLU A 86 15.19 12.36 7.27
C GLU A 86 14.70 13.79 7.54
N GLY A 87 14.32 14.08 8.78
CA GLY A 87 14.01 15.46 9.20
C GLY A 87 12.60 15.90 8.82
N GLU A 88 12.46 16.97 8.03
CA GLU A 88 11.15 17.61 7.75
C GLU A 88 10.23 16.72 6.91
N GLU A 89 10.77 15.95 5.98
CA GLU A 89 9.98 15.07 5.10
C GLU A 89 9.37 13.90 5.87
N LEU A 90 10.13 13.31 6.80
CA LEU A 90 9.61 12.28 7.71
C LEU A 90 8.58 12.86 8.69
N LEU A 91 8.79 14.08 9.19
CA LEU A 91 7.84 14.73 10.09
C LEU A 91 6.53 15.08 9.38
N ASP A 92 6.57 15.52 8.12
CA ASP A 92 5.39 15.77 7.31
C ASP A 92 4.64 14.45 7.02
N ALA A 93 5.35 13.34 6.75
CA ALA A 93 4.74 12.03 6.58
C ALA A 93 4.05 11.52 7.86
N ILE A 94 4.67 11.74 9.03
CA ILE A 94 4.11 11.40 10.34
C ILE A 94 2.88 12.27 10.65
N ASP A 95 2.92 13.57 10.36
CA ASP A 95 1.81 14.51 10.59
C ASP A 95 0.64 14.25 9.63
N GLU A 96 0.90 13.89 8.37
CA GLU A 96 -0.13 13.49 7.41
C GLU A 96 -0.76 12.13 7.81
N ALA A 97 0.05 11.17 8.23
CA ALA A 97 -0.40 9.83 8.59
C ALA A 97 -1.19 9.80 9.91
N PHE A 98 -0.83 10.64 10.89
CA PHE A 98 -1.44 10.64 12.22
C PHE A 98 -2.23 11.89 12.58
N GLY A 99 -2.14 12.99 11.82
CA GLY A 99 -2.77 14.27 12.17
C GLY A 99 -4.30 14.18 12.33
N ASP A 100 -4.95 13.34 11.52
CA ASP A 100 -6.39 13.09 11.61
C ASP A 100 -6.75 11.91 12.56
N ASN A 101 -5.80 11.02 12.84
CA ASN A 101 -6.01 9.77 13.61
C ASN A 101 -5.49 9.81 15.06
N ALA A 102 -4.73 10.83 15.47
CA ALA A 102 -4.23 11.00 16.85
C ALA A 102 -5.33 11.44 17.86
N GLY A 103 -6.54 11.75 17.35
CA GLY A 103 -7.68 12.17 18.15
C GLY A 103 -8.11 11.27 19.34
N PRO A 104 -7.85 9.94 19.37
CA PRO A 104 -8.23 9.08 20.49
C PRO A 104 -7.09 8.84 21.51
N CYS A 105 -5.83 9.18 21.22
CA CYS A 105 -4.70 8.86 22.12
C CYS A 105 -4.33 9.97 23.11
N ASP A 106 -5.00 11.13 23.10
CA ASP A 106 -4.81 12.24 24.07
C ASP A 106 -3.34 12.52 24.44
N ILE A 107 -2.45 12.48 23.44
CA ILE A 107 -1.03 12.74 23.66
C ILE A 107 -0.88 14.24 23.93
N ASP A 108 -0.49 14.59 25.16
CA ASP A 108 -0.21 15.98 25.55
C ASP A 108 1.01 16.45 24.76
N ASP A 109 0.77 17.20 23.67
CA ASP A 109 1.78 17.91 22.88
C ASP A 109 2.91 16.99 22.38
N PRO A 110 2.62 16.05 21.45
CA PRO A 110 3.66 15.20 20.90
C PRO A 110 4.69 16.12 20.23
N PHE A 111 5.95 16.01 20.64
CA PHE A 111 7.11 16.70 20.05
C PHE A 111 7.45 18.13 20.54
N GLU A 112 7.23 18.48 21.81
CA GLU A 112 7.78 19.72 22.40
C GLU A 112 9.32 19.64 22.61
N ALA A 113 10.11 20.45 21.89
CA ALA A 113 11.59 20.45 21.97
C ALA A 113 12.17 21.40 23.05
N PRO A 114 13.36 21.12 23.61
CA PRO A 114 13.97 21.92 24.70
C PRO A 114 14.46 23.32 24.27
N GLU A 115 14.14 24.33 25.10
CA GLU A 115 14.50 25.75 24.87
C GLU A 115 16.01 25.96 24.61
N THR A 116 16.37 26.47 23.41
CA THR A 116 17.73 26.94 23.13
C THR A 116 17.80 28.38 22.59
N THR A 117 18.63 29.18 23.25
CA THR A 117 18.84 30.62 23.04
C THR A 117 19.55 30.95 21.72
N THR A 118 18.90 31.75 20.88
CA THR A 118 19.38 32.17 19.54
C THR A 118 20.39 33.33 19.60
N THR A 119 21.51 33.21 18.87
CA THR A 119 22.41 34.32 18.50
C THR A 119 22.34 34.53 16.98
N THR A 120 22.02 35.75 16.57
CA THR A 120 21.80 36.16 15.17
C THR A 120 23.07 36.74 14.54
N GLU A 121 23.43 36.29 13.33
CA GLU A 121 24.20 37.09 12.35
C GLU A 121 23.82 36.72 10.89
N PRO A 122 24.04 37.62 9.92
CA PRO A 122 23.26 37.71 8.70
C PRO A 122 23.81 36.98 7.47
N GLU A 123 22.90 36.75 6.54
CA GLU A 123 23.05 36.08 5.25
C GLU A 123 23.95 36.84 4.25
N THR A 124 24.62 36.08 3.39
CA THR A 124 25.15 36.54 2.11
C THR A 124 24.73 35.59 1.01
N THR A 125 24.12 36.15 -0.03
CA THR A 125 23.60 35.52 -1.24
C THR A 125 24.72 35.17 -2.22
N THR A 126 24.67 34.00 -2.88
CA THR A 126 25.31 33.82 -4.18
C THR A 126 24.63 32.72 -5.01
N THR A 127 24.27 33.11 -6.24
CA THR A 127 23.82 32.35 -7.40
C THR A 127 24.86 31.36 -7.93
N SER A 128 24.43 30.19 -8.43
CA SER A 128 25.04 29.47 -9.58
C SER A 128 24.12 28.35 -10.14
N GLU A 129 24.22 28.16 -11.46
CA GLU A 129 23.54 27.22 -12.38
C GLU A 129 23.93 25.73 -12.22
N PRO A 130 23.24 24.80 -12.91
CA PRO A 130 23.20 23.38 -12.57
C PRO A 130 24.31 22.56 -13.25
N GLU A 131 24.81 21.53 -12.54
CA GLU A 131 25.57 20.44 -13.15
C GLU A 131 24.77 19.13 -13.13
N THR A 132 24.90 18.41 -14.24
CA THR A 132 24.25 17.15 -14.55
C THR A 132 25.19 16.02 -14.14
N THR A 133 24.75 15.11 -13.27
CA THR A 133 25.48 13.89 -12.91
C THR A 133 24.61 12.67 -13.14
N THR A 134 25.01 11.87 -14.13
CA THR A 134 24.50 10.54 -14.41
C THR A 134 25.24 9.55 -13.52
N THR A 135 24.51 8.88 -12.62
CA THR A 135 25.03 7.77 -11.83
C THR A 135 24.31 6.51 -12.27
N THR A 136 25.08 5.54 -12.76
CA THR A 136 24.64 4.19 -13.09
C THR A 136 25.12 3.30 -11.95
N GLU A 137 24.19 2.76 -11.15
CA GLU A 137 24.50 1.72 -10.18
C GLU A 137 23.90 0.39 -10.65
N ALA A 138 24.76 -0.63 -10.64
CA ALA A 138 24.44 -2.00 -10.97
C ALA A 138 23.80 -2.66 -9.74
N GLY A 139 22.52 -3.01 -9.86
CA GLY A 139 21.80 -3.77 -8.85
C GLY A 139 22.44 -5.14 -8.60
N THR A 140 22.72 -5.41 -7.33
CA THR A 140 23.11 -6.72 -6.82
C THR A 140 21.84 -7.52 -6.59
N THR A 141 21.69 -8.64 -7.31
CA THR A 141 20.54 -9.54 -7.20
C THR A 141 20.67 -10.38 -5.93
N THR A 142 19.78 -10.16 -4.97
CA THR A 142 19.59 -11.06 -3.81
C THR A 142 18.40 -11.95 -4.11
N THR A 143 18.65 -13.26 -4.21
CA THR A 143 17.64 -14.30 -4.39
C THR A 143 17.17 -14.79 -3.01
N GLY A 144 15.87 -14.63 -2.70
CA GLY A 144 15.18 -15.44 -1.70
C GLY A 144 14.12 -14.71 -0.87
N GLY A 145 12.90 -15.25 -0.86
CA GLY A 145 11.86 -14.97 0.14
C GLY A 145 10.47 -14.91 -0.49
N GLY A 146 9.60 -15.88 -0.19
CA GLY A 146 8.22 -15.90 -0.71
C GLY A 146 7.45 -14.68 -0.24
N GLY A 147 6.99 -13.87 -1.18
CA GLY A 147 6.14 -12.72 -0.91
C GLY A 147 4.75 -13.19 -0.48
N SER A 148 4.19 -12.57 0.56
CA SER A 148 2.78 -12.73 0.89
C SER A 148 1.96 -12.07 -0.23
N THR A 149 0.90 -12.74 -0.70
CA THR A 149 -0.01 -12.18 -1.72
C THR A 149 -0.95 -11.12 -1.14
N GLU A 150 -0.99 -11.01 0.19
CA GLU A 150 -2.00 -10.27 0.95
C GLU A 150 -2.03 -8.75 0.71
N ASP A 151 -1.04 -8.20 0.01
CA ASP A 151 -0.94 -6.77 -0.30
C ASP A 151 -0.87 -6.46 -1.81
N VAL A 152 -0.98 -7.47 -2.69
CA VAL A 152 -0.89 -7.23 -4.14
C VAL A 152 -2.23 -6.74 -4.70
N GLN A 153 -2.25 -5.51 -5.21
CA GLN A 153 -3.45 -4.95 -5.81
C GLN A 153 -3.61 -5.38 -7.26
N VAL A 154 -4.70 -6.09 -7.59
CA VAL A 154 -5.03 -6.45 -8.97
C VAL A 154 -5.72 -5.28 -9.65
N ASN A 155 -5.10 -4.72 -10.67
CA ASN A 155 -5.59 -3.59 -11.45
C ASN A 155 -6.30 -4.04 -12.73
N ALA A 156 -6.84 -3.07 -13.47
CA ALA A 156 -7.39 -3.30 -14.80
C ALA A 156 -6.33 -3.89 -15.73
N ARG A 157 -6.73 -4.78 -16.64
CA ARG A 157 -5.81 -5.36 -17.61
C ARG A 157 -5.27 -4.31 -18.59
N GLU A 158 -4.06 -4.53 -19.06
CA GLU A 158 -3.49 -3.75 -20.16
C GLU A 158 -3.74 -4.43 -21.51
N GLU A 159 -3.89 -3.62 -22.56
CA GLU A 159 -3.94 -4.09 -23.94
C GLU A 159 -2.72 -4.94 -24.29
N ILE A 160 -2.93 -5.98 -25.11
CA ILE A 160 -1.85 -6.86 -25.55
C ILE A 160 -0.80 -6.04 -26.33
N PRO A 161 0.50 -6.09 -25.96
CA PRO A 161 1.53 -5.38 -26.69
C PRO A 161 1.60 -5.79 -28.17
N ALA A 162 1.79 -4.81 -29.05
CA ALA A 162 1.73 -5.03 -30.50
C ALA A 162 2.87 -5.91 -31.06
N ASP A 163 3.93 -6.07 -30.28
CA ASP A 163 5.17 -6.77 -30.59
C ASP A 163 5.31 -8.14 -29.90
N ILE A 164 4.22 -8.64 -29.28
CA ILE A 164 4.13 -10.05 -28.86
C ILE A 164 4.47 -10.98 -30.03
N ALA A 165 5.32 -11.97 -29.77
CA ALA A 165 5.75 -12.90 -30.79
C ALA A 165 4.53 -13.74 -31.26
N PRO A 166 4.37 -13.98 -32.58
CA PRO A 166 3.21 -14.70 -33.11
C PRO A 166 3.00 -16.10 -32.53
N GLU A 167 4.06 -16.78 -32.10
CA GLU A 167 4.00 -18.08 -31.42
C GLU A 167 3.38 -18.02 -30.02
N PHE A 168 3.43 -16.87 -29.35
CA PHE A 168 2.89 -16.65 -28.00
C PHE A 168 1.56 -15.87 -27.99
N ALA A 169 1.09 -15.40 -29.15
CA ALA A 169 -0.14 -14.62 -29.27
C ALA A 169 -1.37 -15.30 -28.64
N ALA A 170 -1.44 -16.64 -28.66
CA ALA A 170 -2.54 -17.36 -28.03
C ALA A 170 -2.47 -17.33 -26.49
N LEU A 171 -1.27 -17.41 -25.91
CA LEU A 171 -1.05 -17.30 -24.46
C LEU A 171 -1.30 -15.85 -24.00
N ALA A 172 -0.79 -14.86 -24.74
CA ALA A 172 -1.06 -13.45 -24.46
C ALA A 172 -2.55 -13.11 -24.52
N GLN A 173 -3.29 -13.67 -25.49
CA GLN A 173 -4.74 -13.51 -25.56
C GLN A 173 -5.45 -14.17 -24.37
N GLY A 174 -5.06 -15.39 -23.99
CA GLY A 174 -5.62 -16.04 -22.80
C GLY A 174 -5.37 -15.22 -21.53
N CYS A 175 -4.15 -14.72 -21.37
CA CYS A 175 -3.77 -13.87 -20.26
C CYS A 175 -4.59 -12.56 -20.23
N PHE A 176 -4.77 -11.91 -21.39
CA PHE A 176 -5.64 -10.73 -21.52
C PHE A 176 -7.10 -11.03 -21.17
N ASP A 177 -7.61 -12.19 -21.58
CA ASP A 177 -8.96 -12.67 -21.26
C ASP A 177 -9.10 -13.16 -19.80
N GLY A 178 -8.04 -13.02 -19.01
CA GLY A 178 -8.04 -13.30 -17.57
C GLY A 178 -7.82 -14.77 -17.23
N ASP A 179 -7.23 -15.58 -18.12
CA ASP A 179 -6.73 -16.90 -17.79
C ASP A 179 -5.36 -16.76 -17.11
N PRO A 180 -5.28 -16.92 -15.77
CA PRO A 180 -4.03 -16.74 -15.05
C PRO A 180 -2.97 -17.78 -15.46
N VAL A 181 -3.39 -19.01 -15.78
CA VAL A 181 -2.47 -20.07 -16.21
C VAL A 181 -1.83 -19.71 -17.54
N ALA A 182 -2.56 -19.03 -18.42
CA ALA A 182 -2.00 -18.54 -19.68
C ALA A 182 -0.96 -17.43 -19.46
N CYS A 183 -1.11 -16.59 -18.42
CA CYS A 183 -0.09 -15.61 -18.04
C CYS A 183 1.17 -16.30 -17.51
N ASP A 184 1.02 -17.26 -16.60
CA ASP A 184 2.14 -18.02 -16.04
C ASP A 184 2.88 -18.82 -17.13
N ASP A 185 2.12 -19.45 -18.04
CA ASP A 185 2.67 -20.14 -19.21
C ASP A 185 3.39 -19.17 -20.16
N LEU A 186 2.86 -17.96 -20.36
CA LEU A 186 3.52 -16.93 -21.18
C LEU A 186 4.86 -16.53 -20.56
N PHE A 187 4.88 -16.20 -19.28
CA PHE A 187 6.10 -15.89 -18.54
C PHE A 187 7.12 -17.03 -18.63
N GLY A 188 6.71 -18.26 -18.29
CA GLY A 188 7.62 -19.41 -18.21
C GLY A 188 8.14 -19.94 -19.55
N GLN A 189 7.47 -19.66 -20.67
CA GLN A 189 7.83 -20.17 -22.00
C GLN A 189 8.57 -19.17 -22.88
N THR A 190 8.58 -17.90 -22.51
CA THR A 190 9.14 -16.82 -23.33
C THR A 190 10.63 -16.57 -23.01
N PRO A 191 11.38 -15.92 -23.91
CA PRO A 191 12.77 -15.58 -23.64
C PRO A 191 12.89 -14.57 -22.50
N ALA A 192 13.88 -14.77 -21.62
CA ALA A 192 14.18 -13.81 -20.56
C ALA A 192 14.50 -12.41 -21.09
N GLY A 193 13.91 -11.38 -20.47
CA GLY A 193 13.93 -9.98 -20.85
C GLY A 193 13.08 -9.64 -22.08
N SER A 194 12.21 -10.54 -22.54
CA SER A 194 11.29 -10.25 -23.65
C SER A 194 10.05 -9.49 -23.17
N ILE A 195 9.36 -8.81 -24.10
CA ILE A 195 8.09 -8.16 -23.78
C ILE A 195 7.00 -9.19 -23.47
N ASP A 196 7.06 -10.36 -24.09
CA ASP A 196 6.16 -11.47 -23.81
C ASP A 196 6.32 -11.94 -22.35
N GLU A 197 7.56 -12.08 -21.87
CA GLU A 197 7.85 -12.41 -20.47
C GLU A 197 7.29 -11.34 -19.54
N ALA A 198 7.60 -10.07 -19.78
CA ALA A 198 7.12 -8.96 -18.94
C ALA A 198 5.59 -8.83 -18.91
N TYR A 199 4.92 -9.12 -20.02
CA TYR A 199 3.45 -9.12 -20.06
C TYR A 199 2.86 -10.28 -19.26
N GLY A 200 3.49 -11.46 -19.29
CA GLY A 200 3.12 -12.59 -18.44
C GLY A 200 3.37 -12.32 -16.95
N ASP A 201 4.53 -11.74 -16.63
CA ASP A 201 4.99 -11.42 -15.27
C ASP A 201 4.04 -10.45 -14.54
N THR A 202 3.48 -9.49 -15.26
CA THR A 202 2.49 -8.51 -14.74
C THR A 202 1.06 -9.02 -14.78
N CYS A 203 0.85 -10.32 -15.04
CA CYS A 203 -0.46 -10.93 -15.22
C CYS A 203 -1.32 -10.19 -16.25
N GLY A 204 -0.73 -9.81 -17.38
CA GLY A 204 -1.40 -9.04 -18.43
C GLY A 204 -1.55 -7.55 -18.09
N GLY A 205 -0.57 -6.98 -17.37
CA GLY A 205 -0.57 -5.58 -16.92
C GLY A 205 -1.47 -5.28 -15.72
N ARG A 206 -1.93 -6.32 -15.00
CA ARG A 206 -2.79 -6.17 -13.82
C ARG A 206 -2.01 -5.88 -12.55
N ILE A 207 -0.70 -6.08 -12.55
CA ILE A 207 0.15 -5.85 -11.38
C ILE A 207 1.27 -4.91 -11.81
N GLU A 208 1.60 -3.95 -10.95
CA GLU A 208 2.73 -3.07 -11.23
C GLU A 208 4.06 -3.82 -11.04
N PRO A 209 5.04 -3.60 -11.92
CA PRO A 209 6.35 -4.27 -11.83
C PRO A 209 7.16 -3.86 -10.58
N GLU A 210 6.74 -2.80 -9.88
CA GLU A 210 7.45 -2.18 -8.75
C GLU A 210 6.96 -2.72 -7.39
N GLU A 211 5.76 -3.32 -7.32
CA GLU A 211 5.15 -3.89 -6.11
C GLU A 211 5.76 -5.26 -5.69
N GLY A 212 7.04 -5.50 -6.00
CA GLY A 212 7.77 -6.72 -5.57
C GLY A 212 7.31 -8.03 -6.22
N ALA A 213 6.33 -8.00 -7.12
CA ALA A 213 5.74 -9.19 -7.73
C ALA A 213 6.53 -9.77 -8.91
N GLY A 214 7.50 -9.04 -9.49
CA GLY A 214 8.23 -9.43 -10.70
C GLY A 214 9.20 -10.63 -10.59
N PHE A 215 8.98 -11.54 -9.65
CA PHE A 215 9.58 -12.89 -9.65
C PHE A 215 8.95 -13.87 -8.63
N SER A 216 7.96 -13.45 -7.84
CA SER A 216 7.61 -14.17 -6.60
C SER A 216 6.17 -14.69 -6.50
N VAL A 217 5.25 -14.19 -7.33
CA VAL A 217 3.83 -14.53 -7.23
C VAL A 217 3.32 -15.04 -8.57
N GLU A 218 2.75 -16.25 -8.57
CA GLU A 218 2.12 -16.79 -9.78
C GLU A 218 0.75 -16.11 -9.99
N CYS A 219 0.42 -15.77 -11.24
CA CYS A 219 -0.86 -15.16 -11.57
C CYS A 219 -2.03 -16.04 -11.14
N ALA A 220 -1.86 -17.36 -11.17
CA ALA A 220 -2.84 -18.33 -10.71
C ALA A 220 -3.06 -18.34 -9.19
N GLU A 221 -2.14 -17.77 -8.41
CA GLU A 221 -2.31 -17.59 -6.96
C GLU A 221 -3.03 -16.28 -6.63
N LEU A 222 -2.89 -15.24 -7.46
CA LEU A 222 -3.58 -13.96 -7.28
C LEU A 222 -4.99 -13.92 -7.86
N MET A 223 -5.17 -14.51 -9.04
CA MET A 223 -6.46 -14.57 -9.72
C MET A 223 -7.01 -15.98 -9.62
N ILE A 224 -7.88 -16.18 -8.64
CA ILE A 224 -8.36 -17.51 -8.25
C ILE A 224 -9.78 -17.81 -8.74
N ALA A 225 -10.19 -19.06 -8.53
CA ALA A 225 -11.58 -19.48 -8.75
C ALA A 225 -12.55 -18.67 -7.88
N ALA A 226 -13.78 -18.48 -8.34
CA ALA A 226 -14.81 -17.78 -7.58
C ALA A 226 -15.06 -18.48 -6.24
N ALA A 227 -15.15 -17.68 -5.17
CA ALA A 227 -15.58 -18.13 -3.86
C ALA A 227 -17.09 -18.45 -3.88
N PRO A 228 -17.56 -19.46 -3.11
CA PRO A 228 -18.99 -19.75 -2.99
C PRO A 228 -19.80 -18.50 -2.58
N VAL A 229 -20.98 -18.35 -3.16
CA VAL A 229 -21.91 -17.26 -2.81
C VAL A 229 -22.23 -17.31 -1.31
N PRO A 230 -21.97 -16.23 -0.54
CA PRO A 230 -22.28 -16.18 0.89
C PRO A 230 -23.79 -16.26 1.16
N ASP A 231 -24.17 -16.90 2.27
CA ASP A 231 -25.57 -17.15 2.64
C ASP A 231 -26.38 -15.85 2.94
N ASP A 232 -25.70 -14.76 3.26
CA ASP A 232 -26.25 -13.47 3.65
C ASP A 232 -26.35 -12.44 2.51
N ILE A 233 -25.98 -12.83 1.29
CA ILE A 233 -26.21 -12.05 0.07
C ILE A 233 -27.70 -11.74 -0.10
N VAL A 234 -28.02 -10.47 -0.38
CA VAL A 234 -29.40 -10.02 -0.62
C VAL A 234 -29.76 -10.13 -2.10
N ASP A 235 -28.89 -9.68 -3.00
CA ASP A 235 -29.10 -9.77 -4.46
C ASP A 235 -28.53 -11.08 -5.02
N THR A 236 -29.22 -12.16 -4.66
CA THR A 236 -28.87 -13.53 -5.08
C THR A 236 -28.76 -13.72 -6.61
N ALA A 237 -29.50 -12.95 -7.41
CA ALA A 237 -29.48 -13.11 -8.87
C ALA A 237 -28.15 -12.64 -9.46
N ASN A 238 -27.68 -11.46 -9.05
CA ASN A 238 -26.38 -10.95 -9.51
C ASN A 238 -25.22 -11.73 -8.88
N ALA A 239 -25.34 -12.17 -7.62
CA ALA A 239 -24.29 -12.98 -7.00
C ALA A 239 -24.14 -14.37 -7.65
N GLU A 240 -25.24 -15.05 -8.02
CA GLU A 240 -25.17 -16.30 -8.78
C GLU A 240 -24.55 -16.10 -10.17
N GLY A 241 -24.87 -14.99 -10.84
CA GLY A 241 -24.24 -14.59 -12.11
C GLY A 241 -22.73 -14.36 -11.94
N CYS A 242 -22.36 -13.59 -10.93
CA CYS A 242 -20.97 -13.29 -10.58
C CYS A 242 -20.16 -14.58 -10.31
N PHE A 243 -20.70 -15.48 -9.48
CA PHE A 243 -20.12 -16.79 -9.22
C PHE A 243 -19.96 -17.65 -10.48
N ALA A 244 -20.93 -17.59 -11.39
CA ALA A 244 -20.88 -18.28 -12.68
C ALA A 244 -19.89 -17.66 -13.68
N GLY A 245 -19.23 -16.56 -13.30
CA GLY A 245 -18.23 -15.88 -14.10
C GLY A 245 -18.76 -14.71 -14.93
N ASP A 246 -19.99 -14.24 -14.73
CA ASP A 246 -20.49 -13.01 -15.38
C ASP A 246 -19.97 -11.78 -14.61
N MET A 247 -18.97 -11.10 -15.17
CA MET A 247 -18.32 -9.98 -14.50
C MET A 247 -19.18 -8.72 -14.50
N ILE A 248 -20.11 -8.61 -15.46
CA ILE A 248 -21.12 -7.54 -15.45
C ILE A 248 -22.03 -7.72 -14.23
N ALA A 249 -22.40 -8.96 -13.92
CA ALA A 249 -23.19 -9.27 -12.72
C ALA A 249 -22.42 -8.97 -11.42
N CYS A 250 -21.11 -9.22 -11.36
CA CYS A 250 -20.28 -8.82 -10.20
C CYS A 250 -20.29 -7.29 -10.01
N ASP A 251 -20.08 -6.54 -11.09
CA ASP A 251 -20.08 -5.09 -11.00
C ASP A 251 -21.45 -4.52 -10.65
N ASP A 252 -22.53 -5.10 -11.21
CA ASP A 252 -23.90 -4.68 -10.91
C ASP A 252 -24.25 -4.98 -9.45
N LEU A 253 -23.78 -6.11 -8.91
CA LEU A 253 -23.88 -6.44 -7.49
C LEU A 253 -23.17 -5.38 -6.63
N PHE A 254 -21.92 -5.05 -6.94
CA PHE A 254 -21.12 -4.05 -6.21
C PHE A 254 -21.80 -2.66 -6.23
N ARG A 255 -22.19 -2.17 -7.41
CA ARG A 255 -22.80 -0.83 -7.56
C ARG A 255 -24.20 -0.74 -6.97
N GLY A 256 -24.93 -1.86 -6.95
CA GLY A 256 -26.27 -1.95 -6.38
C GLY A 256 -26.29 -2.09 -4.86
N ALA A 257 -25.17 -2.50 -4.26
CA ALA A 257 -25.05 -2.77 -2.84
C ALA A 257 -24.96 -1.49 -1.98
N THR A 258 -25.32 -1.64 -0.71
CA THR A 258 -25.04 -0.60 0.29
C THR A 258 -23.61 -0.77 0.82
N GLU A 259 -22.97 0.34 1.18
CA GLU A 259 -21.61 0.31 1.72
C GLU A 259 -21.48 -0.59 2.95
N GLY A 260 -20.40 -1.38 2.99
CA GLY A 260 -20.08 -2.30 4.08
C GLY A 260 -20.94 -3.59 4.09
N THR A 261 -21.74 -3.84 3.06
CA THR A 261 -22.54 -5.08 2.96
C THR A 261 -21.77 -6.20 2.26
N THR A 262 -22.14 -7.45 2.53
CA THR A 262 -21.56 -8.64 1.89
C THR A 262 -21.76 -8.63 0.37
N ASP A 263 -22.88 -8.10 -0.13
CA ASP A 263 -23.10 -7.86 -1.57
C ASP A 263 -22.01 -6.96 -2.15
N GLN A 264 -21.67 -5.86 -1.46
CA GLN A 264 -20.63 -4.94 -1.91
C GLN A 264 -19.27 -5.63 -1.93
N VAL A 265 -18.88 -6.30 -0.84
CA VAL A 265 -17.57 -6.96 -0.76
C VAL A 265 -17.44 -8.07 -1.79
N TYR A 266 -18.45 -8.94 -1.91
CA TYR A 266 -18.42 -10.05 -2.86
C TYR A 266 -18.38 -9.58 -4.31
N GLY A 267 -19.18 -8.56 -4.67
CA GLY A 267 -19.16 -7.97 -6.01
C GLY A 267 -17.86 -7.22 -6.31
N GLY A 268 -17.35 -6.47 -5.35
CA GLY A 268 -16.12 -5.67 -5.51
C GLY A 268 -14.85 -6.53 -5.62
N LEU A 269 -14.86 -7.74 -5.05
CA LEU A 269 -13.78 -8.72 -5.20
C LEU A 269 -14.05 -9.73 -6.32
N CYS A 270 -14.94 -9.40 -7.27
CA CYS A 270 -15.24 -10.20 -8.45
C CYS A 270 -15.67 -11.63 -8.13
N GLY A 271 -16.46 -11.80 -7.08
CA GLY A 271 -16.87 -13.09 -6.56
C GLY A 271 -15.77 -13.79 -5.76
N GLY A 272 -14.85 -13.03 -5.17
CA GLY A 272 -13.68 -13.53 -4.44
C GLY A 272 -12.56 -14.04 -5.34
N ARG A 273 -12.47 -13.57 -6.59
CA ARG A 273 -11.42 -13.96 -7.55
C ARG A 273 -10.12 -13.21 -7.35
N VAL A 274 -10.17 -12.09 -6.63
CA VAL A 274 -9.02 -11.26 -6.27
C VAL A 274 -9.14 -10.88 -4.79
N GLU A 275 -8.02 -10.68 -4.12
CA GLU A 275 -7.98 -10.30 -2.70
C GLU A 275 -8.17 -8.79 -2.51
N ALA A 276 -7.61 -7.99 -3.41
CA ALA A 276 -7.73 -6.54 -3.41
C ALA A 276 -7.78 -5.97 -4.83
N THR A 277 -8.65 -4.99 -5.07
CA THR A 277 -8.71 -4.25 -6.33
C THR A 277 -9.40 -2.90 -6.17
N THR A 278 -9.03 -1.95 -7.03
CA THR A 278 -9.75 -0.69 -7.24
C THR A 278 -10.44 -0.62 -8.61
N ALA A 279 -10.27 -1.64 -9.45
CA ALA A 279 -10.84 -1.73 -10.79
C ALA A 279 -12.19 -2.47 -10.78
N PHE A 280 -13.00 -2.23 -11.81
CA PHE A 280 -14.20 -3.05 -12.03
C PHE A 280 -13.83 -4.43 -12.56
N CYS A 281 -14.66 -5.42 -12.26
CA CYS A 281 -14.40 -6.81 -12.63
C CYS A 281 -14.35 -7.02 -14.14
N VAL A 282 -15.14 -6.25 -14.90
CA VAL A 282 -15.08 -6.25 -16.38
C VAL A 282 -13.78 -5.67 -16.93
N ASP A 283 -13.14 -4.76 -16.19
CA ASP A 283 -11.85 -4.18 -16.58
C ASP A 283 -10.69 -5.11 -16.23
N ILE A 284 -10.85 -5.93 -15.19
CA ILE A 284 -9.88 -6.96 -14.82
C ILE A 284 -10.00 -8.16 -15.76
N PHE A 285 -11.18 -8.78 -15.88
CA PHE A 285 -11.34 -10.08 -16.57
C PHE A 285 -12.05 -9.99 -17.93
N GLY A 286 -12.63 -8.84 -18.30
CA GLY A 286 -13.60 -8.76 -19.39
C GLY A 286 -14.99 -9.25 -18.97
N ASP A 287 -15.88 -9.47 -19.94
CA ASP A 287 -17.28 -9.81 -19.65
C ASP A 287 -17.44 -11.16 -18.92
N THR A 288 -16.47 -12.07 -19.07
CA THR A 288 -16.55 -13.43 -18.50
C THR A 288 -15.24 -13.94 -17.92
N ALA A 289 -15.29 -14.49 -16.70
CA ALA A 289 -14.18 -15.19 -16.03
C ALA A 289 -14.56 -16.64 -15.70
N LEU A 290 -14.20 -17.59 -16.58
CA LEU A 290 -14.68 -18.99 -16.51
C LEU A 290 -13.66 -20.00 -15.96
N PHE A 291 -12.50 -19.54 -15.47
CA PHE A 291 -11.52 -20.42 -14.87
C PHE A 291 -12.03 -20.94 -13.50
N VAL A 292 -11.82 -22.25 -13.30
CA VAL A 292 -12.42 -23.10 -12.25
C VAL A 292 -11.33 -23.63 -11.32
#